data_AF-A0A2M6UIT0-F1
#
_entry.id   AF-A0A2M6UIT0-F1
#
_cell.length_a   1.000
_cell.length_b   1.000
_cell.length_c   1.000
_cell.angle_alpha   90.00
_cell.angle_beta   90.00
_cell.angle_gamma   90.00
#
_symmetry.space_group_name_H-M   'P 1'
#
loop_
_entity.id
_entity.type
_entity.pdbx_description
1 polymer ?
#
loop_
_entity_poly.entity_id
_entity_poly.type
_entity_poly.pdbx_seq_one_letter_code
_entity_poly.pdbx_strand_id
1 'polypeptide(L)' 'MHRQILFRCPRTGMNVQHRIDDVRFESSEPADSYVPVRCPACMSLHFVNITSGKLLSERNGPVERARSA' A
#
# COMPACT_ATOMS: atom_id res chain seq x y z
N MET A 1 -9.88 17.11 1.83
CA MET A 1 -9.03 17.01 0.61
C MET A 1 -9.11 15.55 0.16
N HIS A 2 -8.84 15.21 -1.09
CA HIS A 2 -8.74 13.80 -1.50
C HIS A 2 -7.28 13.54 -1.86
N ARG A 3 -6.61 12.64 -1.13
CA ARG A 3 -5.21 12.32 -1.40
C ARG A 3 -5.13 11.05 -2.25
N GLN A 4 -4.43 11.14 -3.38
CA GLN A 4 -4.11 9.97 -4.19
C GLN A 4 -2.75 9.43 -3.76
N ILE A 5 -2.69 8.13 -3.51
CA ILE A 5 -1.44 7.41 -3.28
C ILE A 5 -1.19 6.43 -4.42
N LEU A 6 0.08 6.29 -4.77
CA LEU A 6 0.56 5.30 -5.72
C LEU A 6 1.40 4.32 -4.93
N PHE A 7 1.08 3.02 -5.02
CA PHE A 7 1.89 1.96 -4.43
C PHE A 7 2.09 0.85 -5.45
N ARG A 8 3.23 0.15 -5.36
CA ARG A 8 3.51 -0.99 -6.23
C ARG A 8 2.99 -2.26 -5.56
N CYS A 9 2.11 -2.99 -6.23
CA CYS A 9 1.64 -4.27 -5.72
C CYS A 9 2.81 -5.28 -5.75
N PRO A 10 3.20 -5.88 -4.61
CA PRO A 10 4.31 -6.83 -4.55
C PRO A 10 3.95 -8.18 -5.19
N ARG A 11 2.65 -8.46 -5.36
CA ARG A 11 2.16 -9.72 -5.93
C ARG A 11 2.08 -9.71 -7.44
N THR A 12 1.76 -8.57 -8.05
CA THR A 12 1.61 -8.43 -9.52
C THR A 12 2.66 -7.54 -10.15
N GLY A 13 3.42 -6.78 -9.35
CA GLY A 13 4.38 -5.79 -9.82
C GLY A 13 3.77 -4.51 -10.39
N MET A 14 2.43 -4.41 -10.45
CA MET A 14 1.71 -3.26 -11.02
C MET A 14 1.69 -2.06 -10.06
N ASN A 15 1.80 -0.86 -10.62
CA ASN A 15 1.53 0.38 -9.87
C ASN A 15 0.03 0.59 -9.75
N VAL A 16 -0.46 0.71 -8.53
CA VAL A 16 -1.86 0.83 -8.19
C VAL A 16 -2.09 2.21 -7.60
N GLN A 17 -2.98 2.97 -8.24
CA GLN A 17 -3.44 4.25 -7.74
C GLN A 17 -4.66 4.03 -6.86
N HIS A 18 -4.59 4.48 -5.60
CA HIS A 18 -5.70 4.43 -4.67
C HIS A 18 -6.02 5.84 -4.18
N ARG A 19 -7.31 6.21 -4.20
CA ARG A 19 -7.81 7.43 -3.56
C ARG A 19 -8.03 7.15 -2.09
N ILE A 20 -7.32 7.85 -1.21
CA ILE A 20 -7.62 7.88 0.20
C ILE A 20 -8.52 9.09 0.42
N ASP A 21 -9.73 8.82 0.86
CA ASP A 21 -10.59 9.86 1.37
C ASP A 21 -10.07 10.23 2.76
N ASP A 22 -9.70 11.51 2.97
CA ASP A 22 -9.14 12.06 4.22
C ASP A 22 -10.16 12.04 5.39
N VAL A 23 -11.05 11.06 5.44
CA VAL A 23 -12.05 10.91 6.48
C VAL A 23 -11.36 10.28 7.69
N ARG A 24 -10.79 11.15 8.54
CA ARG A 24 -10.27 10.92 9.92
C ARG A 24 -8.75 10.89 10.12
N PHE A 25 -7.96 11.55 9.28
CA PHE A 25 -6.63 11.96 9.73
C PHE A 25 -6.73 13.39 10.26
N GLU A 26 -7.20 13.51 11.50
CA GLU A 26 -6.98 14.69 12.32
C GLU A 26 -5.46 14.87 12.47
N SER A 27 -4.86 15.62 11.54
CA SER A 27 -3.66 16.46 11.54
C SER A 27 -2.46 16.22 12.49
N SER A 28 -2.36 15.09 13.20
CA SER A 28 -1.36 14.82 14.24
C SER A 28 -0.88 13.38 14.30
N GLU A 29 -1.40 12.48 13.47
CA GLU A 29 -0.99 11.07 13.51
C GLU A 29 0.43 10.90 12.91
N PRO A 30 1.25 10.03 13.52
CA PRO A 30 2.67 9.92 13.21
C PRO A 30 2.90 9.60 11.73
N ALA A 31 4.05 10.09 11.22
CA ALA A 31 4.49 9.95 9.83
C ALA A 31 4.47 8.51 9.27
N ASP A 32 4.34 7.50 10.13
CA ASP A 32 4.19 6.08 9.86
C ASP A 32 2.74 5.56 9.95
N SER A 33 1.79 6.34 9.45
CA SER A 33 0.39 5.91 9.39
C SER A 33 0.16 4.96 8.21
N TYR A 34 0.00 3.68 8.50
CA TYR A 34 -0.32 2.64 7.52
C TYR A 34 -1.82 2.37 7.49
N VAL A 35 -2.41 2.45 6.30
CA VAL A 35 -3.83 2.14 6.09
C VAL A 35 -4.01 0.85 5.27
N PRO A 36 -4.99 0.01 5.64
CA PRO A 36 -5.35 -1.16 4.84
C PRO A 36 -6.08 -0.72 3.56
N VAL A 37 -5.47 -0.97 2.41
CA VAL A 37 -6.06 -0.75 1.09
C VAL A 37 -6.32 -2.07 0.37
N ARG A 38 -7.46 -2.20 -0.28
CA ARG A 38 -7.72 -3.33 -1.19
C ARG A 38 -7.06 -3.03 -2.52
N CYS A 39 -6.09 -3.86 -2.91
CA CYS A 39 -5.44 -3.72 -4.20
C CYS A 39 -6.32 -4.30 -5.31
N PRO A 40 -6.79 -3.51 -6.28
CA PRO A 40 -7.56 -4.01 -7.42
C PRO A 40 -6.77 -4.98 -8.32
N ALA A 41 -5.43 -4.91 -8.32
CA ALA A 41 -4.61 -5.78 -9.17
C ALA A 41 -4.53 -7.23 -8.68
N CYS A 42 -4.51 -7.45 -7.36
CA CYS A 42 -4.36 -8.79 -6.76
C CYS A 42 -5.52 -9.19 -5.85
N MET A 43 -6.52 -8.32 -5.72
CA MET A 43 -7.66 -8.43 -4.80
C MET A 43 -7.27 -8.67 -3.33
N SER A 44 -6.02 -8.36 -2.96
CA SER A 44 -5.47 -8.59 -1.62
C SER A 44 -5.41 -7.28 -0.84
N LEU A 45 -5.41 -7.40 0.49
CA LEU A 45 -5.24 -6.26 1.40
C LEU A 45 -3.75 -5.93 1.55
N HIS A 46 -3.40 -4.67 1.35
CA HIS A 46 -2.06 -4.14 1.53
C HIS A 46 -2.07 -2.99 2.53
N PHE A 47 -1.06 -2.92 3.38
CA PHE A 47 -0.88 -1.80 4.31
C PHE A 47 0.04 -0.78 3.66
N VAL A 48 -0.51 0.34 3.20
CA VAL A 48 0.25 1.41 2.55
C VAL A 48 0.41 2.57 3.54
N ASN A 49 1.63 3.07 3.65
CA ASN A 49 1.93 4.29 4.36
C ASN A 49 1.36 5.48 3.57
N ILE A 50 0.45 6.23 4.17
CA ILE A 50 -0.23 7.36 3.51
C ILE A 50 0.70 8.54 3.24
N THR A 51 1.79 8.65 4.01
CA THR A 51 2.79 9.71 3.93
C THR A 51 3.75 9.45 2.77
N SER A 52 4.26 8.21 2.65
CA SER A 52 5.33 7.84 1.72
C SER A 52 4.88 7.00 0.51
N GLY A 53 3.67 6.42 0.55
CA GLY A 53 3.20 5.47 -0.48
C GLY A 53 3.87 4.09 -0.42
N LYS A 54 4.74 3.86 0.57
CA LYS A 54 5.46 2.59 0.75
C LYS A 54 4.60 1.55 1.44
N LEU A 55 4.89 0.28 1.18
CA LEU A 55 4.18 -0.82 1.83
C LEU A 55 4.88 -1.23 3.12
N LEU A 56 4.11 -1.57 4.16
CA LEU A 56 4.66 -2.14 5.40
C LEU A 56 5.49 -3.41 5.11
N SER A 57 5.06 -4.17 4.09
CA SER A 57 5.73 -5.41 3.67
C SER A 57 7.02 -5.21 2.86
N GLU A 58 7.39 -4.01 2.40
CA GLU A 58 8.67 -3.81 1.70
C GLU A 58 9.89 -4.11 2.59
N ARG A 59 9.70 -4.28 3.91
CA ARG A 59 10.74 -4.79 4.81
C ARG A 59 11.10 -6.27 4.58
N ASN A 60 10.26 -7.02 3.89
CA ASN A 60 10.61 -8.34 3.36
C ASN A 60 10.50 -8.25 1.84
N GLY A 61 11.65 -8.37 1.16
CA GLY A 61 11.74 -8.31 -0.30
C GLY A 61 10.74 -9.25 -1.00
N PRO A 62 10.57 -9.10 -2.33
CA PRO A 62 9.61 -9.88 -3.08
C PRO A 62 9.78 -11.34 -2.71
N VAL A 63 8.73 -11.92 -2.10
CA VAL A 63 8.59 -13.37 -2.07
C VAL A 63 8.28 -13.75 -3.51
N GLU A 64 9.32 -13.72 -4.35
CA GLU A 64 9.46 -14.64 -5.45
C GLU A 64 9.27 -16.01 -4.80
N ARG A 65 8.01 -16.48 -4.78
CA ARG A 65 7.72 -17.89 -4.61
C ARG A 65 8.43 -18.52 -5.79
N ALA A 66 9.67 -18.93 -5.52
CA ALA A 66 10.44 -19.82 -6.35
C ALA A 66 9.48 -20.91 -6.78
N ARG A 67 9.28 -20.98 -8.09
CA ARG A 67 8.72 -22.15 -8.75
C ARG A 67 9.55 -23.33 -8.25
N SER A 68 8.97 -24.20 -7.44
CA SER A 68 9.51 -25.52 -7.21
C SER A 68 8.70 -26.49 -8.05
N ALA A 69 9.45 -27.16 -8.92
CA ALA A 69 9.06 -28.11 -9.96
C ALA A 69 8.24 -29.31 -9.44
#